data_AF-A0ABD1BQ07-F1
#
_entry.id   AF-A0ABD1BQ07-F1
#
_cell.length_a   1.000
_cell.length_b   1.000
_cell.length_c   1.000
_cell.angle_alpha   90.00
_cell.angle_beta   90.00
_cell.angle_gamma   90.00
#
_symmetry.space_group_name_H-M   'P 1'
#
loop_
_entity.id
_entity.type
_entity.pdbx_description
1 polymer ?
#
loop_
_entity_poly.entity_id
_entity_poly.type
_entity_poly.pdbx_seq_one_letter_code
_entity_poly.pdbx_strand_id
1 'polypeptide(L)'
;MPTLGMPVNQIWSQKSSLAAEQAAAGSFDTAMRLLHRQLGIKNFAPLRSMFLDLFTGSHSYLRALSSSPVVSLAIERGWNESASPNVCGPPALVYDFSQLEEKLKAGYKATTTGKFTEALRIFLSILHTIPLVVVESRRDFSSYCERICSRSANGTEEKGNER
;
A
#
# COMPACT_ATOMS: atom_id res chain seq x y z
N MET A 1 -3.97 -22.71 33.71
CA MET A 1 -4.08 -21.43 32.99
C MET A 1 -3.99 -21.76 31.51
N PRO A 2 -4.97 -21.35 30.67
CA PRO A 2 -4.89 -21.58 29.23
C PRO A 2 -3.71 -20.79 28.64
N THR A 3 -3.07 -21.36 27.62
CA THR A 3 -1.97 -20.71 26.90
C THR A 3 -2.50 -19.55 26.07
N LEU A 4 -1.87 -18.38 26.16
CA LEU A 4 -2.20 -17.24 25.32
C LEU A 4 -1.89 -17.57 23.85
N GLY A 5 -2.84 -17.30 22.96
CA GLY A 5 -2.63 -17.41 21.51
C GLY A 5 -1.61 -16.39 21.01
N MET A 6 -1.01 -16.65 19.85
CA MET A 6 -0.16 -15.66 19.18
C MET A 6 -0.99 -14.46 18.72
N PRO A 7 -0.51 -13.22 18.92
CA PRO A 7 -1.22 -12.04 18.45
C PRO A 7 -1.15 -11.95 16.91
N VAL A 8 -2.21 -11.42 16.30
CA VAL A 8 -2.38 -11.40 14.83
C VAL A 8 -1.25 -10.65 14.12
N ASN A 9 -0.78 -9.55 14.69
CA ASN A 9 0.37 -8.79 14.16
C ASN A 9 1.62 -9.68 14.00
N GLN A 10 1.90 -10.55 14.97
CA GLN A 10 3.03 -11.47 14.93
C GLN A 10 2.81 -12.56 13.86
N ILE A 11 1.58 -13.03 13.68
CA ILE A 11 1.23 -13.97 12.61
C ILE A 11 1.47 -13.34 11.25
N TRP A 12 1.02 -12.10 11.03
CA TRP A 12 1.26 -11.35 9.79
C TRP A 12 2.76 -11.14 9.54
N SER A 13 3.51 -10.71 10.55
CA SER A 13 4.95 -10.52 10.41
C SER A 13 5.71 -11.81 10.09
N GLN A 14 5.26 -12.97 10.57
CA GLN A 14 5.88 -14.26 10.27
C GLN A 14 5.51 -14.81 8.88
N LYS A 15 4.28 -14.58 8.43
CA LYS A 15 3.78 -15.10 7.15
C LYS A 15 4.16 -14.22 5.95
N SER A 16 4.26 -12.91 6.17
CA SER A 16 4.46 -11.96 5.08
C SER A 16 5.92 -11.75 4.71
N SER A 17 6.19 -11.62 3.41
CA SER A 17 7.48 -11.15 2.89
C SER A 17 7.38 -9.79 2.17
N LEU A 18 6.23 -9.13 2.26
CA LEU A 18 5.92 -7.89 1.56
C LEU A 18 6.08 -6.69 2.50
N ALA A 19 6.72 -5.62 2.03
CA ALA A 19 6.98 -4.44 2.86
C ALA A 19 5.69 -3.77 3.36
N ALA A 20 4.65 -3.70 2.52
CA ALA A 20 3.36 -3.11 2.88
C ALA A 20 2.68 -3.87 4.02
N GLU A 21 2.68 -5.20 3.95
CA GLU A 21 2.08 -6.07 4.97
C GLU A 21 2.90 -6.08 6.27
N GLN A 22 4.23 -5.99 6.18
CA GLN A 22 5.10 -5.80 7.36
C GLN A 22 4.83 -4.45 8.05
N ALA A 23 4.61 -3.39 7.29
CA ALA A 23 4.21 -2.09 7.83
C ALA A 23 2.80 -2.13 8.45
N ALA A 24 1.85 -2.79 7.78
CA ALA A 24 0.51 -3.04 8.31
C ALA A 24 0.53 -3.83 9.63
N ALA A 25 1.45 -4.80 9.77
CA ALA A 25 1.66 -5.55 11.01
C ALA A 25 2.38 -4.76 12.12
N GLY A 26 2.85 -3.53 11.83
CA GLY A 26 3.60 -2.70 12.77
C GLY A 26 5.10 -3.01 12.85
N SER A 27 5.60 -3.94 12.02
CA SER A 27 7.02 -4.31 11.92
C SER A 27 7.76 -3.36 10.96
N PHE A 28 7.83 -2.08 11.35
CA PHE A 28 8.38 -1.03 10.48
C PHE A 28 9.85 -1.26 10.12
N ASP A 29 10.68 -1.72 11.06
CA ASP A 29 12.10 -2.03 10.80
C ASP A 29 12.27 -3.08 9.70
N THR A 30 11.43 -4.11 9.71
CA THR A 30 11.45 -5.17 8.70
C THR A 30 10.99 -4.64 7.36
N ALA A 31 9.91 -3.83 7.34
CA ALA A 31 9.44 -3.17 6.13
C ALA A 31 10.51 -2.26 5.51
N MET A 32 11.17 -1.43 6.32
CA MET A 32 12.26 -0.54 5.85
C MET A 32 13.43 -1.35 5.30
N ARG A 33 13.83 -2.44 5.97
CA ARG A 33 14.91 -3.31 5.50
C ARG A 33 14.57 -3.97 4.16
N LEU A 34 13.32 -4.41 3.99
CA LEU A 34 12.85 -4.97 2.72
C LEU A 34 12.91 -3.94 1.59
N LEU A 35 12.39 -2.73 1.82
CA LEU A 35 12.42 -1.63 0.85
C LEU A 35 13.84 -1.18 0.52
N HIS A 36 14.72 -1.11 1.52
CA HIS A 36 16.12 -0.81 1.31
C HIS A 36 16.78 -1.86 0.42
N ARG A 37 16.56 -3.15 0.71
CA ARG A 37 17.14 -4.26 -0.04
C ARG A 37 16.59 -4.38 -1.47
N GLN A 38 15.29 -4.16 -1.66
CA GLN A 38 14.61 -4.36 -2.94
C GLN A 38 14.72 -3.15 -3.87
N LEU A 39 14.64 -1.93 -3.33
CA LEU A 39 14.52 -0.70 -4.10
C LEU A 39 15.63 0.33 -3.79
N GLY A 40 16.55 0.02 -2.87
CA GLY A 40 17.64 0.93 -2.52
C GLY A 40 17.21 2.18 -1.75
N ILE A 41 16.00 2.20 -1.19
CA ILE A 41 15.48 3.36 -0.45
C ILE A 41 16.33 3.58 0.81
N LYS A 42 16.89 4.78 0.95
CA LYS A 42 17.68 5.20 2.13
C LYS A 42 16.94 6.23 2.98
N ASN A 43 16.16 7.10 2.35
CA ASN A 43 15.39 8.12 3.03
C ASN A 43 13.92 7.68 3.17
N PHE A 44 13.51 7.33 4.39
CA PHE A 44 12.15 6.90 4.70
C PHE A 44 11.24 8.04 5.21
N ALA A 45 11.76 9.26 5.33
CA ALA A 45 10.96 10.40 5.82
C ALA A 45 9.65 10.61 5.02
N PRO A 46 9.63 10.53 3.67
CA PRO A 46 8.39 10.67 2.91
C PRO A 46 7.40 9.50 3.08
N LEU A 47 7.89 8.32 3.45
CA LEU A 47 7.09 7.10 3.60
C LEU A 47 6.47 6.95 4.99
N ARG A 48 6.89 7.76 5.96
CA ARG A 48 6.43 7.68 7.36
C ARG A 48 4.91 7.77 7.48
N SER A 49 4.28 8.73 6.80
CA SER A 49 2.81 8.86 6.82
C SER A 49 2.15 7.61 6.25
N MET A 50 2.70 7.06 5.16
CA MET A 50 2.12 5.91 4.49
C MET A 50 2.20 4.64 5.32
N PHE A 51 3.29 4.48 6.09
CA PHE A 51 3.41 3.37 7.03
C PHE A 51 2.40 3.45 8.16
N LEU A 52 2.13 4.66 8.66
CA LEU A 52 1.10 4.88 9.67
C LEU A 52 -0.29 4.64 9.11
N ASP A 53 -0.57 5.08 7.88
CA ASP A 53 -1.84 4.83 7.20
C ASP A 53 -2.07 3.32 7.03
N LEU A 54 -1.04 2.55 6.65
CA LEU A 54 -1.13 1.09 6.55
C LEU A 54 -1.40 0.45 7.92
N PHE A 55 -0.64 0.81 8.94
CA PHE A 55 -0.82 0.26 10.28
C PHE A 55 -2.21 0.57 10.84
N THR A 56 -2.66 1.82 10.73
CA THR A 56 -3.97 2.24 11.24
C THR A 56 -5.12 1.70 10.39
N GLY A 57 -4.94 1.55 9.07
CA GLY A 57 -5.95 0.97 8.19
C GLY A 57 -6.18 -0.52 8.41
N SER A 58 -5.18 -1.26 8.89
CA SER A 58 -5.31 -2.69 9.18
C SER A 58 -5.78 -2.99 10.62
N HIS A 59 -5.88 -2.00 11.49
CA HIS A 59 -6.25 -2.17 12.89
C HIS A 59 -7.53 -1.40 13.23
N SER A 60 -8.50 -2.09 13.83
CA SER A 60 -9.69 -1.50 14.43
C SER A 60 -9.69 -1.71 15.94
N TYR A 61 -10.50 -0.95 16.65
CA TYR A 61 -10.52 -0.95 18.10
C TYR A 61 -11.96 -0.98 18.59
N LEU A 62 -12.32 -2.03 19.34
CA LEU A 62 -13.66 -2.23 19.88
C LEU A 62 -13.64 -2.15 21.40
N ARG A 63 -14.53 -1.34 21.97
CA ARG A 63 -14.78 -1.35 23.41
C ARG A 63 -15.99 -2.23 23.70
N ALA A 64 -15.76 -3.40 24.28
CA ALA A 64 -16.84 -4.33 24.62
C ALA A 64 -17.66 -3.86 25.84
N LEU A 65 -17.00 -3.28 26.86
CA LEU A 65 -17.64 -2.79 28.09
C LEU A 65 -17.04 -1.43 28.47
N SER A 66 -17.82 -0.58 29.11
CA SER A 66 -17.43 0.80 29.47
C SER A 66 -16.18 0.88 30.35
N SER A 67 -15.99 -0.09 31.25
CA SER A 67 -14.85 -0.21 32.19
C SER A 67 -13.75 -1.17 31.73
N SER A 68 -13.91 -1.84 30.58
CA SER A 68 -12.93 -2.81 30.07
C SER A 68 -11.92 -2.12 29.14
N PRO A 69 -10.66 -2.61 29.10
CA PRO A 69 -9.71 -2.17 28.07
C PRO A 69 -10.27 -2.38 26.67
N VAL A 70 -9.82 -1.52 25.76
CA VAL A 70 -10.16 -1.58 24.33
C VAL A 70 -9.49 -2.80 23.71
N VAL A 71 -10.27 -3.57 22.94
CA VAL A 71 -9.80 -4.75 22.22
C VAL A 71 -9.36 -4.32 20.84
N SER A 72 -8.14 -4.68 20.44
CA SER A 72 -7.66 -4.49 19.07
C SER A 72 -8.19 -5.60 18.18
N LEU A 73 -8.74 -5.23 17.03
CA LEU A 73 -9.18 -6.13 15.97
C LEU A 73 -8.30 -5.95 14.75
N ALA A 74 -7.88 -7.07 14.17
CA ALA A 74 -7.17 -7.11 12.90
C ALA A 74 -8.18 -7.12 11.75
N ILE A 75 -8.02 -6.19 10.80
CA ILE A 75 -8.79 -6.19 9.57
C ILE A 75 -7.99 -6.96 8.52
N GLU A 76 -8.53 -8.08 8.07
CA GLU A 76 -7.92 -8.96 7.07
C GLU A 76 -8.48 -8.67 5.67
N ARG A 77 -7.62 -8.78 4.66
CA ARG A 77 -7.98 -8.64 3.25
C ARG A 77 -8.64 -9.93 2.76
N GLY A 78 -9.76 -9.79 2.04
CA GLY A 78 -10.46 -10.92 1.44
C GLY A 78 -11.24 -11.78 2.45
N TRP A 79 -11.74 -11.18 3.54
CA TRP A 79 -12.62 -11.86 4.48
C TRP A 79 -13.79 -12.55 3.76
N ASN A 80 -13.96 -13.85 4.02
CA ASN A 80 -15.09 -14.63 3.54
C ASN A 80 -15.68 -15.47 4.68
N GLU A 81 -16.97 -15.77 4.60
CA GLU A 81 -17.70 -16.52 5.64
C GLU A 81 -17.23 -17.97 5.76
N SER A 82 -16.61 -18.51 4.70
CA SER A 82 -16.04 -19.86 4.63
C SER A 82 -14.60 -19.96 5.16
N ALA A 83 -14.00 -18.86 5.61
CA ALA A 83 -12.64 -18.82 6.10
C ALA A 83 -12.57 -19.60 7.40
N SER A 84 -11.68 -20.58 7.47
CA SER A 84 -11.46 -21.31 8.71
C SER A 84 -11.00 -20.32 9.80
N PRO A 85 -11.61 -20.31 10.99
CA PRO A 85 -11.33 -19.32 12.05
C PRO A 85 -9.87 -19.34 12.55
N ASN A 86 -9.09 -20.36 12.17
CA ASN A 86 -7.69 -20.52 12.53
C ASN A 86 -6.72 -20.04 11.43
N VAL A 87 -7.21 -19.62 10.26
CA VAL A 87 -6.38 -19.11 9.17
C VAL A 87 -6.54 -17.60 9.09
N CYS A 88 -5.64 -16.92 9.78
CA CYS A 88 -5.44 -15.49 9.66
C CYS A 88 -4.93 -15.16 8.24
N GLY A 89 -5.75 -14.42 7.48
CA GLY A 89 -5.46 -13.88 6.15
C GLY A 89 -4.50 -12.68 6.20
N PRO A 90 -4.04 -12.18 5.04
CA PRO A 90 -3.15 -11.02 4.99
C PRO A 90 -3.87 -9.75 5.48
N PRO A 91 -3.14 -8.73 5.98
CA PRO A 91 -3.75 -7.50 6.46
C PRO A 91 -4.45 -6.74 5.33
N ALA A 92 -5.54 -6.03 5.66
CA ALA A 92 -6.17 -5.09 4.75
C ALA A 92 -5.25 -3.90 4.46
N LEU A 93 -5.05 -3.60 3.18
CA LEU A 93 -4.16 -2.53 2.74
C LEU A 93 -4.98 -1.36 2.20
N VAL A 94 -4.54 -0.15 2.53
CA VAL A 94 -5.23 1.10 2.18
C VAL A 94 -4.96 1.54 0.73
N TYR A 95 -3.84 1.07 0.16
CA TYR A 95 -3.41 1.47 -1.18
C TYR A 95 -3.74 0.40 -2.22
N ASP A 96 -4.47 0.83 -3.25
CA ASP A 96 -4.83 0.02 -4.40
C ASP A 96 -4.39 0.69 -5.72
N PHE A 97 -4.43 -0.06 -6.81
CA PHE A 97 -4.07 0.45 -8.14
C PHE A 97 -5.06 1.46 -8.70
N SER A 98 -6.34 1.33 -8.38
CA SER A 98 -7.39 2.23 -8.85
C SER A 98 -7.12 3.67 -8.41
N GLN A 99 -6.74 3.85 -7.14
CA GLN A 99 -6.32 5.13 -6.56
C GLN A 99 -5.08 5.71 -7.27
N LEU A 100 -4.12 4.86 -7.64
CA LEU A 100 -2.93 5.31 -8.38
C LEU A 100 -3.29 5.77 -9.80
N GLU A 101 -4.20 5.08 -10.49
CA GLU A 101 -4.67 5.49 -11.82
C GLU A 101 -5.41 6.81 -11.79
N GLU A 102 -6.25 7.04 -10.78
CA GLU A 102 -6.94 8.32 -10.60
C GLU A 102 -5.95 9.47 -10.34
N LYS A 103 -4.97 9.25 -9.44
CA LYS A 103 -3.89 10.21 -9.20
C LYS A 103 -3.11 10.48 -10.48
N LEU A 104 -2.85 9.46 -11.31
CA LEU A 104 -2.12 9.62 -12.57
C LEU A 104 -2.90 10.51 -13.55
N LYS A 105 -4.21 10.28 -13.71
CA LYS A 105 -5.10 11.15 -14.52
C LYS A 105 -5.11 12.59 -14.00
N ALA A 106 -5.18 12.78 -12.69
CA ALA A 106 -5.12 14.10 -12.07
C ALA A 106 -3.77 14.79 -12.32
N GLY A 107 -2.66 14.06 -12.23
CA GLY A 107 -1.31 14.54 -12.55
C GLY A 107 -1.21 15.02 -14.00
N TYR A 108 -1.72 14.25 -14.96
CA TYR A 108 -1.75 14.67 -16.37
C TYR A 108 -2.58 15.95 -16.58
N LYS A 109 -3.77 16.03 -15.96
CA LYS A 109 -4.61 17.23 -16.01
C LYS A 109 -3.90 18.46 -15.42
N ALA A 110 -3.15 18.30 -14.33
CA ALA A 110 -2.37 19.38 -13.74
C ALA A 110 -1.25 19.85 -14.69
N THR A 111 -0.58 18.92 -15.38
CA THR A 111 0.45 19.23 -16.39
C THR A 111 -0.13 19.98 -17.59
N THR A 112 -1.29 19.55 -18.12
CA THR A 112 -1.91 20.21 -19.28
C THR A 112 -2.46 21.59 -18.94
N THR A 113 -2.88 21.82 -17.70
CA THR A 113 -3.34 23.13 -17.21
C THR A 113 -2.22 24.05 -16.73
N GLY A 114 -0.95 23.66 -16.90
CA GLY A 114 0.23 24.47 -16.54
C GLY A 114 0.57 24.50 -15.04
N LYS A 115 -0.08 23.67 -14.22
CA LYS A 115 0.16 23.58 -12.76
C LYS A 115 1.27 22.57 -12.45
N PHE A 116 2.49 22.84 -12.92
CA PHE A 116 3.60 21.88 -12.84
C PHE A 116 4.03 21.53 -11.41
N THR A 117 4.00 22.49 -10.48
CA THR A 117 4.35 22.23 -9.08
C THR A 117 3.39 21.22 -8.45
N GLU A 118 2.10 21.31 -8.77
CA GLU A 118 1.09 20.38 -8.29
C GLU A 118 1.22 19.01 -8.98
N ALA A 119 1.41 19.01 -10.31
CA ALA A 119 1.67 17.80 -11.06
C ALA A 119 2.87 17.03 -10.50
N LEU A 120 3.97 17.72 -10.21
CA LEU A 120 5.17 17.12 -9.62
C LEU A 120 4.89 16.50 -8.25
N ARG A 121 4.13 17.19 -7.38
CA ARG A 121 3.72 16.62 -6.08
C ARG A 121 2.89 15.35 -6.24
N ILE A 122 1.95 15.34 -7.19
CA ILE A 122 1.11 14.18 -7.48
C ILE A 122 1.98 13.01 -7.98
N PHE A 123 2.87 13.24 -8.95
CA PHE A 123 3.74 12.19 -9.47
C PHE A 123 4.70 11.64 -8.40
N LEU A 124 5.28 12.50 -7.56
CA LEU A 124 6.11 12.07 -6.43
C LEU A 124 5.31 11.25 -5.42
N SER A 125 4.05 11.63 -5.14
CA SER A 125 3.16 10.84 -4.28
C SER A 125 2.91 9.45 -4.87
N ILE A 126 2.67 9.34 -6.17
CA ILE A 126 2.50 8.06 -6.86
C ILE A 126 3.78 7.21 -6.72
N LEU A 127 4.95 7.78 -6.99
CA LEU A 127 6.24 7.07 -6.90
C LEU A 127 6.51 6.51 -5.51
N HIS A 128 6.15 7.24 -4.44
CA HIS A 128 6.28 6.76 -3.07
C HIS A 128 5.23 5.71 -2.69
N THR A 129 4.05 5.72 -3.33
CA THR A 129 2.97 4.76 -3.03
C THR A 129 3.20 3.41 -3.71
N ILE A 130 3.77 3.40 -4.92
CA ILE A 130 4.01 2.18 -5.72
C ILE A 130 4.67 1.03 -4.92
N PRO A 131 5.75 1.26 -4.13
CA PRO A 131 6.39 0.21 -3.34
C PRO A 131 5.48 -0.46 -2.29
N LEU A 132 4.36 0.18 -1.96
CA LEU A 132 3.44 -0.24 -0.91
C LEU A 132 2.14 -0.83 -1.46
N VAL A 133 1.97 -0.88 -2.77
CA VAL A 133 0.82 -1.55 -3.40
C VAL A 133 1.14 -3.02 -3.57
N VAL A 134 0.27 -3.88 -3.01
CA VAL A 134 0.40 -5.34 -3.15
C VAL A 134 -0.45 -5.84 -4.30
N VAL A 135 0.15 -6.65 -5.16
CA VAL A 135 -0.52 -7.28 -6.30
C VAL A 135 -0.63 -8.77 -6.05
N GLU A 136 -1.80 -9.34 -6.30
CA GLU A 136 -2.05 -10.77 -6.08
C GLU A 136 -1.41 -11.67 -7.14
N SER A 137 -1.10 -11.13 -8.33
CA SER A 137 -0.54 -11.90 -9.44
C SER A 137 0.61 -11.15 -10.11
N ARG A 138 1.70 -11.87 -10.38
CA ARG A 138 2.85 -11.38 -11.15
C ARG A 138 2.47 -10.92 -12.56
N ARG A 139 1.40 -11.49 -13.14
CA ARG A 139 0.87 -11.07 -14.45
C ARG A 139 0.28 -9.66 -14.38
N ASP A 140 -0.48 -9.36 -13.33
CA ASP A 140 -1.11 -8.05 -13.15
C ASP A 140 -0.07 -6.95 -12.96
N PHE A 141 1.01 -7.24 -12.23
CA PHE A 141 2.15 -6.31 -12.10
C PHE A 141 2.87 -6.08 -13.43
N SER A 142 3.15 -7.15 -14.19
CA SER A 142 3.85 -7.06 -15.48
C SER A 142 3.03 -6.27 -16.52
N SER A 143 1.74 -6.59 -16.66
CA SER A 143 0.83 -5.89 -17.57
C SER A 143 0.65 -4.43 -17.18
N TYR A 144 0.71 -4.12 -15.88
CA TYR A 144 0.60 -2.75 -15.39
C TYR A 144 1.86 -1.92 -15.66
N CYS A 145 3.05 -2.45 -15.36
CA CYS A 145 4.32 -1.80 -15.71
C CYS A 145 4.40 -1.54 -17.22
N GLU A 146 3.99 -2.51 -18.04
CA GLU A 146 3.89 -2.37 -19.49
C GLU A 146 2.91 -1.26 -19.89
N ARG A 147 1.73 -1.17 -19.27
CA ARG A 147 0.74 -0.14 -19.56
C ARG A 147 1.16 1.27 -19.13
N ILE A 148 1.96 1.40 -18.06
CA ILE A 148 2.58 2.68 -17.68
C ILE A 148 3.68 3.07 -18.68
N CYS A 149 4.58 2.13 -19.00
CA CYS A 149 5.68 2.40 -19.94
C CYS A 149 5.16 2.76 -21.35
N SER A 150 4.19 2.03 -21.86
CA SER A 150 3.57 2.31 -23.17
C SER A 150 2.82 3.65 -23.20
N ARG A 151 2.10 4.01 -22.12
CA ARG A 151 1.44 5.33 -22.04
C ARG A 151 2.42 6.50 -21.90
N SER A 152 3.54 6.30 -21.21
CA SER A 152 4.60 7.31 -21.14
C SER A 152 5.30 7.52 -22.48
N ALA A 153 5.37 6.49 -23.34
CA ALA A 153 5.93 6.58 -24.69
C ALA A 153 4.95 7.21 -25.70
N ASN A 154 3.65 6.94 -25.60
CA ASN A 154 2.65 7.53 -26.50
C ASN A 154 2.31 9.00 -26.16
N GLY A 155 2.59 9.45 -24.92
CA GLY A 155 2.40 10.85 -24.51
C GLY A 155 3.31 11.88 -25.21
N THR A 156 4.31 11.43 -25.97
CA THR A 156 5.19 12.30 -26.76
C THR A 156 4.78 12.46 -28.23
N GLU A 157 3.85 11.65 -28.76
CA GLU A 157 3.45 11.74 -30.18
C GLU A 157 2.25 12.68 -30.43
N GLU A 158 1.35 12.87 -29.44
CA GLU A 158 0.17 13.76 -29.61
C GLU A 158 0.49 15.26 -29.60
N LYS A 159 1.73 15.69 -29.31
CA LYS A 159 2.12 17.11 -29.37
C LYS A 159 2.87 17.51 -30.66
N GLY A 160 3.01 16.59 -31.61
CA GLY A 160 3.71 16.82 -32.88
C GLY A 160 2.82 17.14 -34.09
N ASN A 161 1.48 17.05 -33.96
CA ASN A 161 0.56 17.13 -35.12
C ASN A 161 -0.39 18.35 -35.10
N GLU A 162 -0.02 19.43 -34.42
CA GLU A 162 -0.73 20.73 -34.47
C GLU A 162 0.23 21.91 -34.74
N ARG A 163 1.20 21.74 -35.66
CA ARG A 163 1.86 22.86 -36.34
C ARG A 163 2.05 22.59 -37.82
#